data_AF-A6R2L7-F1
#
_entry.id   AF-A6R2L7-F1
#
_cell.length_a   1.000
_cell.length_b   1.000
_cell.length_c   1.000
_cell.angle_alpha   90.00
_cell.angle_beta   90.00
_cell.angle_gamma   90.00
#
_symmetry.space_group_name_H-M   'P 1'
#
loop_
_entity.id
_entity.type
_entity.pdbx_description
1 polymer ?
#
loop_
_entity_poly.entity_id
_entity_poly.type
_entity_poly.pdbx_seq_one_letter_code
_entity_poly.pdbx_strand_id
1 'polypeptide(L)'
;MRTTISLNPTQLSQQRFSNLKFLSLANPNPREARWSSLLNLLSHLSTITHLSLAFWPIPTVTPNSLTASVGHPKFNSLSFAYGGTDMYSAFENNWVEAAGVLRRFSKTTYCLKWLDLEGCSDWIPALSWNGIDLEGNFHAAAGPEWTGAWRGLEWLGIGPGWFPDISDVEGSYLIYERDKTLLRDIETGRRDSSSPGIAGIEDKRARIRERDEYRKLIERAVEVKKQVHAIRRAGGGKWLEISLGLENEDELRMRVTTAPA
;
A
#
# COMPACT_ATOMS: atom_id res chain seq x y z
N MET A 1 -2.05 -57.15 -12.82
CA MET A 1 -0.80 -56.50 -12.34
C MET A 1 -0.87 -55.04 -12.74
N ARG A 2 -1.17 -54.13 -11.80
CA ARG A 2 -1.21 -52.67 -12.05
C ARG A 2 0.09 -52.08 -11.52
N THR A 3 0.93 -51.59 -12.42
CA THR A 3 2.18 -50.92 -12.11
C THR A 3 1.87 -49.53 -11.56
N THR A 4 2.04 -49.34 -10.25
CA THR A 4 1.94 -48.03 -9.61
C THR A 4 3.23 -47.26 -9.86
N ILE A 5 3.17 -46.20 -10.66
CA ILE A 5 4.27 -45.25 -10.83
C ILE A 5 4.39 -44.46 -9.52
N SER A 6 5.51 -44.65 -8.82
CA SER A 6 5.88 -43.85 -7.65
C SER A 6 6.29 -42.45 -8.11
N LEU A 7 5.44 -41.44 -7.88
CA LEU A 7 5.79 -40.05 -8.07
C LEU A 7 6.69 -39.60 -6.91
N ASN A 8 7.98 -39.45 -7.19
CA ASN A 8 8.96 -38.89 -6.26
C ASN A 8 8.67 -37.39 -6.06
N PRO A 9 8.49 -36.86 -4.83
CA PRO A 9 8.10 -35.46 -4.60
C PRO A 9 9.19 -34.42 -4.90
N THR A 10 10.40 -34.85 -5.30
CA THR A 10 11.60 -34.01 -5.30
C THR A 10 11.93 -33.31 -6.63
N GLN A 11 11.07 -33.39 -7.64
CA GLN A 11 11.31 -32.84 -8.99
C GLN A 11 10.65 -31.47 -9.27
N LEU A 12 10.56 -30.56 -8.29
CA LEU A 12 10.13 -29.17 -8.55
C LEU A 12 11.28 -28.19 -8.85
N SER A 13 12.54 -28.62 -8.82
CA SER A 13 13.70 -27.71 -8.76
C SER A 13 14.56 -27.64 -10.02
N GLN A 14 14.03 -27.98 -11.20
CA GLN A 14 14.57 -27.40 -12.42
C GLN A 14 13.79 -26.10 -12.66
N GLN A 15 14.46 -24.96 -12.51
CA GLN A 15 13.91 -23.63 -12.78
C GLN A 15 13.31 -23.61 -14.20
N ARG A 16 12.01 -23.90 -14.32
CA ARG A 16 11.28 -23.93 -15.61
C ARG A 16 11.26 -22.57 -16.30
N PHE A 17 11.64 -21.51 -15.58
CA PHE A 17 11.51 -20.12 -15.97
C PHE A 17 12.84 -19.36 -15.87
N SER A 18 13.90 -19.90 -16.47
CA SER A 18 15.25 -19.29 -16.46
C SER A 18 15.33 -17.91 -17.14
N ASN A 19 14.35 -17.56 -17.97
CA ASN A 19 14.30 -16.30 -18.72
C ASN A 19 13.14 -15.38 -18.29
N LEU A 20 12.43 -15.69 -17.20
CA LEU A 20 11.31 -14.88 -16.77
C LEU A 20 11.80 -13.55 -16.21
N LYS A 21 11.40 -12.47 -16.88
CA LYS A 21 11.77 -11.09 -16.53
C LYS A 21 10.60 -10.28 -15.98
N PHE A 22 9.39 -10.59 -16.46
CA PHE A 22 8.16 -9.88 -16.12
C PHE A 22 7.22 -10.85 -15.42
N LEU A 23 6.78 -10.49 -14.23
CA LEU A 23 5.82 -11.26 -13.45
C LEU A 23 4.76 -10.31 -12.89
N SER A 24 3.49 -10.61 -13.14
CA SER A 24 2.37 -9.90 -12.50
C SER A 24 1.60 -10.89 -11.63
N LEU A 25 1.39 -10.50 -10.38
CA LEU A 25 0.56 -11.21 -9.41
C LEU A 25 -0.53 -10.28 -8.86
N ALA A 26 -0.95 -9.29 -9.65
CA ALA A 26 -1.93 -8.28 -9.25
C ALA A 26 -3.30 -8.88 -8.87
N ASN A 27 -4.01 -8.18 -7.98
CA ASN A 27 -5.36 -8.50 -7.51
C ASN A 27 -5.54 -9.95 -7.01
N PRO A 28 -4.71 -10.39 -6.03
CA PRO A 28 -4.83 -11.73 -5.52
C PRO A 28 -6.06 -11.87 -4.63
N ASN A 29 -6.57 -13.11 -4.45
CA ASN A 29 -7.53 -13.38 -3.39
C ASN A 29 -6.86 -13.10 -2.03
N PRO A 30 -7.36 -12.16 -1.19
CA PRO A 30 -6.68 -11.76 0.05
C PRO A 30 -6.43 -12.90 1.03
N ARG A 31 -7.24 -13.97 0.97
CA ARG A 31 -7.09 -15.16 1.85
C ARG A 31 -5.97 -16.09 1.41
N GLU A 32 -5.59 -16.04 0.14
CA GLU A 32 -4.61 -16.93 -0.48
C GLU A 32 -3.26 -16.25 -0.69
N ALA A 33 -3.26 -14.91 -0.80
CA ALA A 33 -2.07 -14.09 -0.88
C ALA A 33 -1.21 -14.22 0.38
N ARG A 34 -0.04 -14.85 0.27
CA ARG A 34 0.91 -15.03 1.37
C ARG A 34 2.29 -14.54 0.98
N TRP A 35 2.79 -13.56 1.73
CA TRP A 35 4.14 -13.01 1.56
C TRP A 35 5.23 -14.06 1.74
N SER A 36 5.05 -15.03 2.65
CA SER A 36 6.00 -16.13 2.84
C SER A 36 6.14 -17.01 1.59
N SER A 37 5.01 -17.37 0.96
CA SER A 37 4.99 -18.12 -0.30
C SER A 37 5.57 -17.30 -1.46
N LEU A 38 5.25 -16.00 -1.52
CA LEU A 38 5.81 -15.09 -2.51
C LEU A 38 7.34 -15.01 -2.41
N LEU A 39 7.87 -14.79 -1.21
CA LEU A 39 9.31 -14.71 -0.98
C LEU A 39 10.03 -16.01 -1.36
N ASN A 40 9.43 -17.17 -1.05
CA ASN A 40 9.97 -18.46 -1.46
C ASN A 40 9.93 -18.64 -2.98
N LEU A 41 8.86 -18.20 -3.65
CA LEU A 41 8.80 -18.25 -5.11
C LEU A 41 9.89 -17.35 -5.73
N LEU A 42 9.98 -16.11 -5.28
CA LEU A 42 10.90 -15.11 -5.83
C LEU A 42 12.37 -15.43 -5.55
N SER A 43 12.70 -16.17 -4.48
CA SER A 43 14.08 -16.61 -4.24
C SER A 43 14.60 -17.56 -5.32
N HIS A 44 13.68 -18.18 -6.07
CA HIS A 44 14.01 -19.03 -7.22
C HIS A 44 13.89 -18.28 -8.56
N LEU A 45 13.58 -16.99 -8.58
CA LEU A 45 13.35 -16.21 -9.80
C LEU A 45 14.27 -14.98 -9.83
N SER A 46 15.59 -15.21 -9.80
CA SER A 46 16.61 -14.17 -9.74
C SER A 46 16.72 -13.27 -10.98
N THR A 47 16.06 -13.62 -12.08
CA THR A 47 16.08 -12.88 -13.35
C THR A 47 14.95 -11.86 -13.49
N ILE A 48 14.03 -11.79 -12.53
CA ILE A 48 12.89 -10.86 -12.59
C ILE A 48 13.40 -9.43 -12.47
N THR A 49 12.96 -8.60 -13.43
CA THR A 49 13.23 -7.17 -13.47
C THR A 49 11.96 -6.34 -13.29
N HIS A 50 10.80 -6.88 -13.64
CA HIS A 50 9.50 -6.21 -13.51
C HIS A 50 8.55 -7.10 -12.70
N LEU A 51 8.04 -6.55 -11.60
CA LEU A 51 7.10 -7.23 -10.72
C LEU A 51 5.92 -6.29 -10.41
N SER A 52 4.69 -6.76 -10.68
CA SER A 52 3.48 -6.11 -10.19
C SER A 52 2.86 -6.92 -9.05
N LEU A 53 2.66 -6.24 -7.93
CA LEU A 53 1.94 -6.68 -6.74
C LEU A 53 0.78 -5.73 -6.46
N ALA A 54 0.12 -5.21 -7.50
CA ALA A 54 -1.01 -4.32 -7.30
C ALA A 54 -2.12 -4.99 -6.47
N PHE A 55 -2.73 -4.23 -5.56
CA PHE A 55 -3.77 -4.67 -4.61
C PHE A 55 -3.35 -5.82 -3.68
N TRP A 56 -2.05 -5.95 -3.39
CA TRP A 56 -1.58 -6.94 -2.42
C TRP A 56 -1.93 -6.58 -0.98
N PRO A 57 -2.24 -7.58 -0.14
CA PRO A 57 -2.52 -7.35 1.27
C PRO A 57 -1.26 -6.91 2.02
N ILE A 58 -1.46 -6.40 3.23
CA ILE A 58 -0.39 -5.91 4.11
C ILE A 58 0.73 -6.96 4.26
N PRO A 59 2.01 -6.58 4.11
CA PRO A 59 3.15 -7.44 4.36
C PRO A 59 3.15 -7.99 5.80
N THR A 60 2.84 -9.28 5.95
CA THR A 60 2.85 -9.98 7.24
C THR A 60 3.29 -11.43 7.07
N VAL A 61 3.98 -11.96 8.08
CA VAL A 61 4.36 -13.37 8.19
C VAL A 61 3.21 -14.17 8.85
N THR A 62 2.25 -13.49 9.48
CA THR A 62 1.12 -14.06 10.21
C THR A 62 -0.24 -13.65 9.63
N PRO A 63 -0.57 -14.02 8.37
CA PRO A 63 -1.77 -13.53 7.67
C PRO A 63 -3.09 -13.93 8.32
N ASN A 64 -3.13 -15.02 9.08
CA ASN A 64 -4.33 -15.48 9.80
C ASN A 64 -4.52 -14.79 11.16
N SER A 65 -3.64 -13.87 11.53
CA SER A 65 -3.60 -13.25 12.86
C SER A 65 -4.02 -11.79 12.88
N LEU A 66 -4.40 -11.23 11.71
CA LEU A 66 -4.88 -9.86 11.55
C LEU A 66 -6.04 -9.50 12.50
N THR A 67 -6.89 -10.47 12.87
CA THR A 67 -8.01 -10.32 13.83
C THR A 67 -7.86 -11.21 15.06
N ALA A 68 -6.78 -11.97 15.18
CA ALA A 68 -6.58 -12.89 16.28
C ALA A 68 -5.95 -12.13 17.45
N SER A 69 -6.64 -12.11 18.59
CA SER A 69 -6.09 -11.59 19.83
C SER A 69 -5.85 -12.72 20.84
N VAL A 70 -4.76 -12.62 21.60
CA VAL A 70 -4.43 -13.48 22.73
C VAL A 70 -4.93 -12.80 23.99
N GLY A 71 -5.91 -13.41 24.65
CA GLY A 71 -6.31 -13.01 26.00
C GLY A 71 -5.21 -13.32 27.02
N HIS A 72 -4.96 -12.40 27.95
CA HIS A 72 -4.04 -12.62 29.05
C HIS A 72 -4.61 -13.70 30.00
N PRO A 73 -3.86 -14.76 30.33
CA PRO A 73 -4.40 -15.94 31.04
C PRO A 73 -4.91 -15.66 32.46
N LYS A 74 -4.56 -14.52 33.05
CA LYS A 74 -5.05 -14.09 34.38
C LYS A 74 -6.00 -12.88 34.34
N PHE A 75 -6.12 -12.21 33.19
CA PHE A 75 -6.88 -10.97 33.08
C PHE A 75 -7.70 -11.01 31.79
N ASN A 76 -8.94 -11.50 31.89
CA ASN A 76 -9.84 -11.67 30.74
C ASN A 76 -10.19 -10.34 30.02
N SER A 77 -9.88 -9.17 30.60
CA SER A 77 -10.05 -7.86 29.98
C SER A 77 -8.85 -7.37 29.17
N LEU A 78 -7.71 -8.07 29.23
CA LEU A 78 -6.50 -7.73 28.49
C LEU A 78 -6.34 -8.70 27.32
N SER A 79 -6.47 -8.19 26.10
CA SER A 79 -6.22 -8.93 24.86
C SER A 79 -5.13 -8.25 24.05
N PHE A 80 -4.13 -9.00 23.61
CA PHE A 80 -3.03 -8.52 22.76
C PHE A 80 -3.20 -9.04 21.34
N ALA A 81 -2.78 -8.31 20.32
CA ALA A 81 -2.72 -8.86 18.97
C ALA A 81 -1.78 -10.09 18.92
N TYR A 82 -2.19 -11.13 18.21
CA TYR A 82 -1.38 -12.36 18.04
C TYR A 82 -0.24 -12.15 17.03
N GLY A 83 -0.39 -11.21 16.08
CA GLY A 83 0.60 -10.86 15.06
C GLY A 83 1.32 -9.54 15.36
N GLY A 84 2.43 -9.27 14.66
CA GLY A 84 3.14 -7.97 14.71
C GLY A 84 2.51 -6.91 13.81
N THR A 85 1.54 -7.29 12.98
CA THR A 85 0.66 -6.46 12.18
C THR A 85 -0.78 -6.90 12.42
N ASP A 86 -1.61 -5.98 12.88
CA ASP A 86 -3.03 -6.13 13.14
C ASP A 86 -3.84 -5.01 12.45
N MET A 87 -5.16 -4.99 12.62
CA MET A 87 -6.03 -3.98 11.99
C MET A 87 -5.74 -2.53 12.46
N TYR A 88 -5.01 -2.35 13.57
CA TYR A 88 -4.66 -1.04 14.11
C TYR A 88 -3.23 -0.61 13.78
N SER A 89 -2.41 -1.49 13.21
CA SER A 89 -0.99 -1.20 12.95
C SER A 89 -0.76 0.01 12.03
N ALA A 90 -1.69 0.28 11.11
CA ALA A 90 -1.69 1.50 10.31
C ALA A 90 -2.01 2.77 11.12
N PHE A 91 -2.85 2.64 12.16
CA PHE A 91 -3.21 3.72 13.08
C PHE A 91 -2.12 3.95 14.14
N GLU A 92 -1.46 2.88 14.59
CA GLU A 92 -0.39 2.90 15.60
C GLU A 92 1.01 3.07 14.98
N ASN A 93 1.10 3.26 13.66
CA ASN A 93 2.36 3.38 12.94
C ASN A 93 3.35 2.24 13.25
N ASN A 94 2.82 1.07 13.61
CA ASN A 94 3.58 -0.12 13.96
C ASN A 94 3.89 -0.91 12.68
N TRP A 95 4.88 -0.43 11.94
CA TRP A 95 5.30 -1.04 10.68
C TRP A 95 6.41 -2.08 10.84
N VAL A 96 6.71 -2.51 12.07
CA VAL A 96 7.86 -3.38 12.39
C VAL A 96 7.86 -4.65 11.54
N GLU A 97 6.74 -5.39 11.56
CA GLU A 97 6.63 -6.64 10.81
C GLU A 97 6.58 -6.37 9.29
N ALA A 98 5.77 -5.40 8.85
CA ALA A 98 5.65 -5.07 7.43
C ALA A 98 6.97 -4.63 6.82
N ALA A 99 7.71 -3.73 7.48
CA ALA A 99 9.03 -3.30 7.08
C ALA A 99 10.04 -4.45 7.07
N GLY A 100 9.98 -5.36 8.05
CA GLY A 100 10.79 -6.58 8.08
C GLY A 100 10.55 -7.48 6.87
N VAL A 101 9.29 -7.72 6.52
CA VAL A 101 8.90 -8.48 5.32
C VAL A 101 9.39 -7.79 4.05
N LEU A 102 9.16 -6.47 3.94
CA LEU A 102 9.58 -5.67 2.79
C LEU A 102 11.10 -5.60 2.63
N ARG A 103 11.86 -5.60 3.74
CA ARG A 103 13.32 -5.69 3.71
C ARG A 103 13.82 -7.04 3.23
N ARG A 104 13.15 -8.13 3.59
CA ARG A 104 13.45 -9.47 3.04
C ARG A 104 13.06 -9.56 1.57
N PHE A 105 11.94 -8.95 1.21
CA PHE A 105 11.47 -8.84 -0.17
C PHE A 105 12.48 -8.08 -1.04
N SER A 106 13.04 -6.98 -0.55
CA SER A 106 14.03 -6.22 -1.31
C SER A 106 15.29 -7.04 -1.60
N LYS A 107 15.77 -7.81 -0.61
CA LYS A 107 16.93 -8.71 -0.79
C LYS A 107 16.67 -9.82 -1.80
N THR A 108 15.46 -10.36 -1.80
CA THR A 108 15.05 -11.45 -2.70
C THR A 108 14.89 -10.95 -4.14
N THR A 109 14.53 -9.67 -4.31
CA THR A 109 14.26 -9.02 -5.60
C THR A 109 15.34 -7.99 -5.96
N TYR A 110 16.62 -8.32 -5.71
CA TYR A 110 17.73 -7.37 -5.93
C TYR A 110 17.95 -6.96 -7.40
N CYS A 111 17.45 -7.74 -8.36
CA CYS A 111 17.52 -7.45 -9.80
C CYS A 111 16.38 -6.55 -10.30
N LEU A 112 15.43 -6.19 -9.43
CA LEU A 112 14.24 -5.47 -9.85
C LEU A 112 14.59 -4.07 -10.37
N LYS A 113 13.96 -3.70 -11.48
CA LYS A 113 14.00 -2.38 -12.09
C LYS A 113 12.66 -1.65 -11.99
N TRP A 114 11.58 -2.42 -12.01
CA TRP A 114 10.22 -1.90 -12.01
C TRP A 114 9.38 -2.65 -10.97
N LEU A 115 8.80 -1.91 -10.04
CA LEU A 115 7.91 -2.43 -8.99
C LEU A 115 6.58 -1.69 -9.03
N ASP A 116 5.49 -2.42 -9.17
CA ASP A 116 4.15 -1.86 -9.06
C ASP A 116 3.46 -2.35 -7.79
N LEU A 117 3.12 -1.38 -6.92
CA LEU A 117 2.38 -1.53 -5.67
C LEU A 117 1.11 -0.65 -5.70
N GLU A 118 0.53 -0.43 -6.87
CA GLU A 118 -0.74 0.27 -7.00
C GLU A 118 -1.83 -0.41 -6.14
N GLY A 119 -2.73 0.36 -5.52
CA GLY A 119 -3.79 -0.19 -4.67
C GLY A 119 -3.33 -0.72 -3.31
N CYS A 120 -2.07 -0.49 -2.94
CA CYS A 120 -1.50 -0.95 -1.67
C CYS A 120 -1.44 0.13 -0.58
N SER A 121 -2.25 1.19 -0.70
CA SER A 121 -2.13 2.44 0.07
C SER A 121 -2.16 2.28 1.59
N ASP A 122 -2.77 1.20 2.08
CA ASP A 122 -2.84 0.87 3.50
C ASP A 122 -1.47 0.70 4.14
N TRP A 123 -0.50 0.12 3.42
CA TRP A 123 0.81 -0.24 3.98
C TRP A 123 1.99 0.46 3.30
N ILE A 124 1.75 1.32 2.31
CA ILE A 124 2.76 2.16 1.67
C ILE A 124 3.68 2.90 2.68
N PRO A 125 3.21 3.41 3.84
CA PRO A 125 4.09 4.03 4.84
C PRO A 125 5.24 3.12 5.34
N ALA A 126 5.08 1.80 5.32
CA ALA A 126 6.12 0.84 5.69
C ALA A 126 7.36 0.91 4.76
N LEU A 127 7.20 1.41 3.53
CA LEU A 127 8.29 1.60 2.57
C LEU A 127 9.31 2.65 3.02
N SER A 128 8.89 3.63 3.82
CA SER A 128 9.75 4.68 4.35
C SER A 128 9.96 4.61 5.86
N TRP A 129 9.56 3.50 6.50
CA TRP A 129 9.68 3.37 7.94
C TRP A 129 11.15 3.36 8.38
N ASN A 130 11.48 4.24 9.32
CA ASN A 130 12.85 4.51 9.77
C ASN A 130 13.30 3.62 10.94
N GLY A 131 12.46 2.66 11.35
CA GLY A 131 12.74 1.78 12.48
C GLY A 131 12.46 2.41 13.85
N ILE A 132 11.79 3.56 13.92
CA ILE A 132 11.38 4.16 15.19
C ILE A 132 9.85 4.02 15.30
N ASP A 133 9.37 3.39 16.37
CA ASP A 133 7.93 3.31 16.68
C ASP A 133 7.41 4.59 17.36
N LEU A 134 6.12 4.67 17.65
CA LEU A 134 5.52 5.86 18.29
C LEU A 134 6.03 6.06 19.72
N GLU A 135 6.45 4.98 20.36
CA GLU A 135 7.02 4.95 21.71
C GLU A 135 8.49 5.38 21.72
N GLY A 136 9.11 5.55 20.55
CA GLY A 136 10.51 5.96 20.39
C GLY A 136 11.52 4.81 20.50
N ASN A 137 11.08 3.56 20.52
CA ASN A 137 11.97 2.41 20.49
C ASN A 137 12.58 2.25 19.10
N PHE A 138 13.88 1.94 19.10
CA PHE A 138 14.63 1.69 17.88
C PHE A 138 14.59 0.20 17.51
N HIS A 139 14.15 -0.06 16.28
CA HIS A 139 14.07 -1.37 15.65
C HIS A 139 15.09 -1.46 14.53
N ALA A 140 15.98 -2.44 14.59
CA ALA A 140 17.02 -2.64 13.58
C ALA A 140 16.46 -2.94 12.16
N ALA A 141 15.21 -3.38 12.09
CA ALA A 141 14.49 -3.70 10.87
C ALA A 141 13.81 -2.47 10.26
N ALA A 142 14.59 -1.45 9.87
CA ALA A 142 14.08 -0.37 9.03
C ALA A 142 13.51 -0.93 7.69
N GLY A 143 12.78 -0.09 6.95
CA GLY A 143 12.14 -0.44 5.68
C GLY A 143 13.06 -1.05 4.60
N PRO A 144 12.57 -1.20 3.37
CA PRO A 144 13.32 -1.81 2.27
C PRO A 144 14.73 -1.26 2.06
N GLU A 145 15.65 -2.09 1.54
CA GLU A 145 17.03 -1.66 1.25
C GLU A 145 17.11 -0.86 -0.06
N TRP A 146 16.64 0.39 -0.02
CA TRP A 146 16.61 1.32 -1.15
C TRP A 146 17.97 1.59 -1.78
N THR A 147 19.03 1.63 -0.96
CA THR A 147 20.41 1.91 -1.40
C THR A 147 21.25 0.63 -1.52
N GLY A 148 20.74 -0.49 -1.01
CA GLY A 148 21.35 -1.82 -1.06
C GLY A 148 20.75 -2.66 -2.18
N ALA A 149 19.93 -3.64 -1.82
CA ALA A 149 19.34 -4.58 -2.76
C ALA A 149 18.51 -3.90 -3.87
N TRP A 150 17.77 -2.84 -3.55
CA TRP A 150 16.97 -2.10 -4.52
C TRP A 150 17.68 -0.92 -5.17
N ARG A 151 19.00 -0.79 -5.05
CA ARG A 151 19.78 0.29 -5.71
C ARG A 151 19.52 0.40 -7.22
N GLY A 152 19.18 -0.72 -7.87
CA GLY A 152 18.90 -0.82 -9.30
C GLY A 152 17.44 -0.58 -9.70
N LEU A 153 16.55 -0.35 -8.73
CA LEU A 153 15.15 -0.01 -9.01
C LEU A 153 15.08 1.38 -9.65
N GLU A 154 14.42 1.45 -10.80
CA GLU A 154 14.29 2.64 -11.65
C GLU A 154 12.87 3.22 -11.58
N TRP A 155 11.85 2.37 -11.39
CA TRP A 155 10.45 2.77 -11.32
C TRP A 155 9.69 2.08 -10.17
N LEU A 156 8.84 2.85 -9.49
CA LEU A 156 7.97 2.42 -8.40
C LEU A 156 6.56 3.03 -8.55
N GLY A 157 5.52 2.19 -8.62
CA GLY A 157 4.11 2.63 -8.57
C GLY A 157 3.55 2.48 -7.16
N ILE A 158 3.00 3.55 -6.58
CA ILE A 158 2.36 3.54 -5.25
C ILE A 158 1.00 4.26 -5.25
N GLY A 159 0.37 4.35 -6.41
CA GLY A 159 -0.92 5.01 -6.56
C GLY A 159 -2.06 4.28 -5.84
N PRO A 160 -3.19 4.96 -5.58
CA PRO A 160 -4.34 4.35 -4.91
C PRO A 160 -5.04 3.23 -5.70
N GLY A 161 -4.84 3.12 -7.01
CA GLY A 161 -5.46 2.08 -7.83
C GLY A 161 -6.92 2.32 -8.21
N TRP A 162 -7.49 3.43 -7.76
CA TRP A 162 -8.86 3.86 -8.08
C TRP A 162 -8.88 5.38 -8.16
N PHE A 163 -9.89 5.95 -8.81
CA PHE A 163 -10.08 7.40 -8.89
C PHE A 163 -11.55 7.71 -8.55
N PRO A 164 -11.83 8.69 -7.67
CA PRO A 164 -13.20 9.03 -7.30
C PRO A 164 -13.97 9.60 -8.48
N ASP A 165 -15.29 9.39 -8.52
CA ASP A 165 -16.14 10.07 -9.48
C ASP A 165 -16.12 11.58 -9.22
N ILE A 166 -15.82 12.36 -10.26
CA ILE A 166 -15.80 13.84 -10.23
C ILE A 166 -16.86 14.46 -11.14
N SER A 167 -17.80 13.66 -11.69
CA SER A 167 -18.83 14.13 -12.62
C SER A 167 -19.65 15.31 -12.09
N ASP A 168 -19.98 15.34 -10.80
CA ASP A 168 -20.73 16.45 -10.16
C ASP A 168 -19.89 17.71 -9.87
N VAL A 169 -18.57 17.63 -10.06
CA VAL A 169 -17.62 18.72 -9.82
C VAL A 169 -16.68 18.98 -11.00
N GLU A 170 -16.97 18.43 -12.18
CA GLU A 170 -16.13 18.51 -13.38
C GLU A 170 -15.83 19.96 -13.80
N GLY A 171 -16.74 20.90 -13.52
CA GLY A 171 -16.52 22.33 -13.77
C GLY A 171 -15.75 23.09 -12.68
N SER A 172 -15.26 22.42 -11.62
CA SER A 172 -14.62 23.07 -10.48
C SER A 172 -13.13 22.74 -10.37
N TYR A 173 -12.27 23.76 -10.44
CA TYR A 173 -10.82 23.59 -10.19
C TYR A 173 -10.48 23.46 -8.69
N LEU A 174 -11.38 23.90 -7.81
CA LEU A 174 -11.22 23.91 -6.35
C LEU A 174 -12.19 22.91 -5.70
N ILE A 175 -12.03 21.64 -6.05
CA ILE A 175 -12.92 20.54 -5.61
C ILE A 175 -12.98 20.47 -4.09
N TYR A 176 -11.83 20.62 -3.42
CA TYR A 176 -11.72 20.55 -1.97
C TYR A 176 -12.53 21.64 -1.25
N GLU A 177 -12.40 22.89 -1.69
CA GLU A 177 -13.07 24.04 -1.10
C GLU A 177 -14.58 23.97 -1.34
N ARG A 178 -14.97 23.53 -2.54
CA ARG A 178 -16.37 23.29 -2.89
C ARG A 178 -16.99 22.22 -1.98
N ASP A 179 -16.33 21.08 -1.85
CA ASP A 179 -16.79 19.96 -1.01
C ASP A 179 -16.91 20.40 0.46
N LYS A 180 -15.92 21.13 0.98
CA LYS A 180 -15.96 21.72 2.33
C LYS A 180 -17.11 22.69 2.56
N THR A 181 -17.44 23.49 1.55
CA THR A 181 -18.53 24.48 1.65
C THR A 181 -19.87 23.74 1.62
N LEU A 182 -20.01 22.76 0.74
CA LEU A 182 -21.21 21.97 0.59
C LEU A 182 -21.50 21.10 1.83
N LEU A 183 -20.47 20.51 2.45
CA LEU A 183 -20.63 19.83 3.74
C LEU A 183 -21.15 20.78 4.83
N ARG A 184 -20.58 21.99 4.94
CA ARG A 184 -21.04 23.00 5.92
C ARG A 184 -22.49 23.44 5.67
N ASP A 185 -22.89 23.64 4.42
CA ASP A 185 -24.27 24.01 4.08
C ASP A 185 -25.27 22.90 4.44
N ILE A 186 -24.87 21.63 4.21
CA ILE A 186 -25.64 20.46 4.60
C ILE A 186 -25.76 20.35 6.14
N GLU A 187 -24.69 20.60 6.88
CA GLU A 187 -24.67 20.56 8.35
C GLU A 187 -25.51 21.67 8.98
N THR A 188 -25.48 22.87 8.39
CA THR A 188 -26.24 24.03 8.86
C THR A 188 -27.71 24.03 8.42
N GLY A 189 -28.12 23.05 7.61
CA GLY A 189 -29.50 22.93 7.13
C GLY A 189 -29.94 24.06 6.21
N ARG A 190 -28.99 24.73 5.55
CA ARG A 190 -29.26 25.84 4.63
C ARG A 190 -29.95 25.28 3.38
N ARG A 191 -31.28 25.29 3.36
CA ARG A 191 -32.09 24.77 2.26
C ARG A 191 -32.21 25.81 1.14
N ASP A 192 -31.56 25.54 0.02
CA ASP A 192 -31.98 26.13 -1.26
C ASP A 192 -33.27 25.44 -1.75
N SER A 193 -34.09 26.16 -2.51
CA SER A 193 -35.39 25.72 -3.06
C SER A 193 -35.31 24.53 -4.03
N SER A 194 -34.10 24.14 -4.43
CA SER A 194 -33.76 22.96 -5.23
C SER A 194 -33.17 21.80 -4.41
N SER A 195 -33.46 21.76 -3.09
CA SER A 195 -32.91 20.77 -2.17
C SER A 195 -33.23 19.32 -2.58
N PRO A 196 -32.22 18.46 -2.78
CA PRO A 196 -32.41 17.04 -2.94
C PRO A 196 -33.13 16.43 -1.74
N GLY A 197 -33.92 15.38 -1.94
CA GLY A 197 -34.43 14.57 -0.84
C GLY A 197 -33.30 13.98 0.01
N ILE A 198 -33.64 13.38 1.15
CA ILE A 198 -32.68 12.79 2.11
C ILE A 198 -31.64 11.89 1.41
N ALA A 199 -32.08 11.03 0.49
CA ALA A 199 -31.21 10.16 -0.30
C ALA A 199 -30.17 10.93 -1.15
N GLY A 200 -30.53 12.10 -1.70
CA GLY A 200 -29.60 12.92 -2.48
C GLY A 200 -28.58 13.66 -1.62
N ILE A 201 -28.88 13.90 -0.34
CA ILE A 201 -27.90 14.45 0.62
C ILE A 201 -26.90 13.35 1.01
N GLU A 202 -27.38 12.13 1.23
CA GLU A 202 -26.51 10.98 1.53
C GLU A 202 -25.56 10.64 0.38
N ASP A 203 -26.03 10.65 -0.87
CA ASP A 203 -25.21 10.47 -2.07
C ASP A 203 -24.10 11.52 -2.17
N LYS A 204 -24.43 12.81 -2.01
CA LYS A 204 -23.44 13.90 -2.00
C LYS A 204 -22.40 13.70 -0.90
N ARG A 205 -22.83 13.34 0.32
CA ARG A 205 -21.89 13.06 1.42
C ARG A 205 -20.99 11.87 1.12
N ALA A 206 -21.49 10.83 0.44
CA ALA A 206 -20.69 9.68 0.06
C ALA A 206 -19.58 10.06 -0.93
N ARG A 207 -19.91 10.79 -2.00
CA ARG A 207 -18.93 11.27 -2.99
C ARG A 207 -17.83 12.13 -2.36
N ILE A 208 -18.21 13.02 -1.44
CA ILE A 208 -17.23 13.86 -0.73
C ILE A 208 -16.32 13.03 0.16
N ARG A 209 -16.87 12.03 0.87
CA ARG A 209 -16.05 11.12 1.68
C ARG A 209 -15.05 10.35 0.82
N GLU A 210 -15.47 9.82 -0.33
CA GLU A 210 -14.58 9.13 -1.26
C GLU A 210 -13.46 10.05 -1.75
N ARG A 211 -13.78 11.29 -2.13
CA ARG A 211 -12.77 12.30 -2.53
C ARG A 211 -11.78 12.62 -1.41
N ASP A 212 -12.26 12.77 -0.18
CA ASP A 212 -11.42 13.02 0.98
C ASP A 212 -10.53 11.82 1.32
N GLU A 213 -11.05 10.60 1.19
CA GLU A 213 -10.28 9.36 1.33
C GLU A 213 -9.17 9.29 0.28
N TYR A 214 -9.52 9.48 -1.00
CA TYR A 214 -8.55 9.53 -2.10
C TYR A 214 -7.42 10.52 -1.84
N ARG A 215 -7.78 11.75 -1.41
CA ARG A 215 -6.80 12.80 -1.09
C ARG A 215 -5.84 12.36 0.01
N LYS A 216 -6.36 11.79 1.11
CA LYS A 216 -5.53 11.28 2.21
C LYS A 216 -4.58 10.18 1.75
N LEU A 217 -5.02 9.28 0.86
CA LEU A 217 -4.16 8.22 0.32
C LEU A 217 -3.02 8.82 -0.52
N ILE A 218 -3.33 9.79 -1.39
CA ILE A 218 -2.32 10.50 -2.20
C ILE A 218 -1.34 11.27 -1.33
N GLU A 219 -1.80 11.99 -0.31
CA GLU A 219 -0.93 12.72 0.62
C GLU A 219 0.08 11.79 1.30
N ARG A 220 -0.36 10.61 1.76
CA ARG A 220 0.54 9.58 2.30
C ARG A 220 1.55 9.11 1.26
N ALA A 221 1.12 8.83 0.04
CA ALA A 221 2.00 8.40 -1.05
C ALA A 221 3.04 9.48 -1.41
N VAL A 222 2.65 10.77 -1.40
CA VAL A 222 3.56 11.90 -1.58
C VAL A 222 4.61 11.96 -0.47
N GLU A 223 4.21 11.74 0.78
CA GLU A 223 5.15 11.72 1.90
C GLU A 223 6.16 10.57 1.77
N VAL A 224 5.68 9.35 1.47
CA VAL A 224 6.57 8.20 1.23
C VAL A 224 7.51 8.47 0.05
N LYS A 225 7.03 9.08 -1.04
CA LYS A 225 7.87 9.48 -2.18
C LYS A 225 8.99 10.42 -1.74
N LYS A 226 8.69 11.46 -0.95
CA LYS A 226 9.70 12.39 -0.42
C LYS A 226 10.73 11.67 0.45
N GLN A 227 10.28 10.79 1.35
CA GLN A 227 11.15 10.05 2.26
C GLN A 227 12.05 9.07 1.51
N VAL A 228 11.52 8.29 0.55
CA VAL A 228 12.31 7.37 -0.27
C VAL A 228 13.35 8.12 -1.10
N HIS A 229 12.99 9.28 -1.68
CA HIS A 229 13.95 10.15 -2.38
C HIS A 229 15.04 10.69 -1.44
N ALA A 230 14.70 11.06 -0.20
CA ALA A 230 15.68 11.49 0.79
C ALA A 230 16.66 10.36 1.15
N ILE A 231 16.16 9.14 1.37
CA ILE A 231 16.97 7.93 1.62
C ILE A 231 17.92 7.66 0.44
N ARG A 232 17.40 7.72 -0.80
CA ARG A 232 18.20 7.53 -2.02
C ARG A 232 19.30 8.57 -2.15
N ARG A 233 18.97 9.85 -1.93
CA ARG A 233 19.92 10.96 -2.00
C ARG A 233 21.03 10.80 -0.96
N ALA A 234 20.67 10.47 0.29
CA ALA A 234 21.63 10.30 1.37
C ALA A 234 22.61 9.13 1.11
N GLY A 235 22.14 8.05 0.47
CA GLY A 235 22.99 6.90 0.11
C GLY A 235 23.65 6.98 -1.27
N GLY A 236 23.58 8.10 -1.98
CA GLY A 236 24.17 8.25 -3.32
C GLY A 236 23.55 7.33 -4.39
N GLY A 237 22.29 6.91 -4.19
CA GLY A 237 21.58 6.03 -5.10
C GLY A 237 21.16 6.72 -6.39
N LYS A 238 20.91 5.93 -7.45
CA LYS A 238 20.30 6.42 -8.69
C LYS A 238 18.90 6.99 -8.43
N TRP A 239 18.48 7.91 -9.29
CA TRP A 239 17.12 8.44 -9.31
C TRP A 239 16.11 7.31 -9.47
N LEU A 240 15.03 7.36 -8.68
CA LEU A 240 13.91 6.44 -8.71
C LEU A 240 12.67 7.23 -9.12
N GLU A 241 12.07 6.86 -10.24
CA GLU A 241 10.78 7.38 -10.65
C GLU A 241 9.70 6.77 -9.75
N ILE A 242 8.92 7.61 -9.08
CA ILE A 242 7.82 7.18 -8.21
C ILE A 242 6.53 7.76 -8.77
N SER A 243 5.72 6.88 -9.36
CA SER A 243 4.38 7.19 -9.85
C SER A 243 3.37 7.11 -8.71
N LEU A 244 2.50 8.11 -8.65
CA LEU A 244 1.45 8.24 -7.64
C LEU A 244 0.07 7.83 -8.18
N GLY A 245 -0.01 7.28 -9.40
CA GLY A 245 -1.27 7.00 -10.08
C GLY A 245 -1.34 7.67 -11.46
N LEU A 246 -2.55 8.08 -11.85
CA LEU A 246 -2.81 8.74 -13.13
C LEU A 246 -2.29 10.18 -13.07
N GLU A 247 -1.20 10.49 -13.78
CA GLU A 247 -0.67 11.85 -13.83
C GLU A 247 -1.49 12.78 -14.76
N ASN A 248 -2.82 12.65 -14.75
CA ASN A 248 -3.74 13.46 -15.55
C ASN A 248 -4.18 14.75 -14.81
N GLU A 249 -4.78 15.69 -15.56
CA GLU A 249 -5.21 16.99 -15.04
C GLU A 249 -6.22 16.86 -13.88
N ASP A 250 -7.09 15.86 -13.93
CA ASP A 250 -8.11 15.61 -12.91
C ASP A 250 -7.50 15.18 -11.57
N GLU A 251 -6.45 14.36 -11.60
CA GLU A 251 -5.72 13.99 -10.39
C GLU A 251 -4.96 15.16 -9.79
N LEU A 252 -4.42 16.05 -10.62
CA LEU A 252 -3.81 17.30 -10.14
C LEU A 252 -4.85 18.19 -9.45
N ARG A 253 -6.05 18.34 -10.02
CA ARG A 253 -7.16 19.10 -9.42
C ARG A 253 -7.61 18.52 -8.07
N MET A 254 -7.59 17.19 -7.96
CA MET A 254 -7.86 16.49 -6.70
C MET A 254 -6.79 16.71 -5.62
N ARG A 255 -5.57 17.10 -5.99
CA ARG A 255 -4.46 17.39 -5.04
C ARG A 255 -4.38 18.85 -4.62
N VAL A 256 -4.95 19.77 -5.39
CA VAL A 256 -4.97 21.19 -5.02
C VAL A 256 -5.82 21.37 -3.77
N THR A 257 -5.17 21.81 -2.70
CA THR A 257 -5.81 22.47 -1.57
C THR A 257 -5.31 23.90 -1.59
N THR A 258 -6.18 24.90 -1.54
CA THR A 258 -5.74 26.25 -1.19
C THR A 258 -5.09 26.18 0.19
N ALA A 259 -3.77 26.27 0.23
CA ALA A 259 -3.06 26.44 1.50
C ALA A 259 -3.53 27.78 2.11
N PRO A 260 -3.73 27.87 3.45
CA PRO A 260 -3.94 29.15 4.07
C PRO A 260 -2.70 30.02 3.83
N ALA A 261 -2.93 31.24 3.34
CA ALA A 261 -1.94 32.31 3.30
C ALA A 261 -1.49 32.69 4.72
#